data_AF-A0A6N9DN62-F1
#
_entry.id   AF-A0A6N9DN62-F1
#
_cell.length_a   1.000
_cell.length_b   1.000
_cell.length_c   1.000
_cell.angle_alpha   90.00
_cell.angle_beta   90.00
_cell.angle_gamma   90.00
#
_symmetry.space_group_name_H-M   'P 1'
#
loop_
_entity.id
_entity.type
_entity.pdbx_description
1 polymer ?
#
loop_
_entity_poly.entity_id
_entity_poly.type
_entity_poly.pdbx_seq_one_letter_code
_entity_poly.pdbx_strand_id
1 'polypeptide(L)'
;HQWQNDPISAIGDECGLVQFLSRRYDVAVMNPPYGSFVPKVKDFIKAAYPLTYNDIYATFVDRACQLTESEGYVGALVSSTFVNLKSFQKLRTEILLKSNPLIMMLDLGFGILDDATVQAAAIVLKGGRP
;
A
#
# COMPACT_ATOMS: atom_id res chain seq x y z
N HIS A 1 -28.20 18.50 -14.51
CA HIS A 1 -28.18 17.09 -14.92
C HIS A 1 -27.45 16.93 -16.27
N GLN A 2 -26.19 17.40 -16.39
CA GLN A 2 -25.46 17.35 -17.68
C GLN A 2 -23.93 17.61 -17.59
N TRP A 3 -23.25 17.21 -16.50
CA TRP A 3 -21.80 17.46 -16.31
C TRP A 3 -21.00 16.19 -15.96
N GLN A 4 -21.36 15.02 -16.50
CA GLN A 4 -20.72 13.76 -16.07
C GLN A 4 -20.06 12.95 -17.19
N ASN A 5 -19.97 13.45 -18.43
CA ASN A 5 -19.41 12.71 -19.56
C ASN A 5 -18.47 13.56 -20.43
N ASP A 6 -17.57 14.33 -19.82
CA ASP A 6 -16.48 14.97 -20.58
C ASP A 6 -15.24 14.07 -20.57
N PRO A 7 -14.83 13.47 -21.71
CA PRO A 7 -13.65 12.60 -21.76
C PRO A 7 -12.35 13.35 -21.42
N ILE A 8 -12.33 14.68 -21.57
CA ILE A 8 -11.15 15.53 -21.31
C ILE A 8 -10.84 15.63 -19.80
N SER A 9 -11.85 15.60 -18.93
CA SER A 9 -11.61 15.61 -17.48
C SER A 9 -11.02 14.28 -16.99
N ALA A 10 -11.48 13.15 -17.56
CA ALA A 10 -10.95 11.83 -17.24
C ALA A 10 -9.48 11.68 -17.69
N ILE A 11 -9.12 12.18 -18.88
CA ILE A 11 -7.73 12.15 -19.38
C ILE A 11 -6.81 13.05 -18.53
N GLY A 12 -7.33 14.17 -18.01
CA GLY A 12 -6.62 15.05 -17.09
C GLY A 12 -6.31 14.38 -15.75
N ASP A 13 -7.29 13.69 -15.17
CA ASP A 13 -7.14 12.93 -13.92
C ASP A 13 -6.20 11.72 -14.09
N GLU A 14 -6.28 11.00 -15.21
CA GLU A 14 -5.38 9.90 -15.53
C GLU A 14 -3.93 10.36 -15.66
N CYS A 15 -3.69 11.48 -16.34
CA CYS A 15 -2.35 12.07 -16.46
C CYS A 15 -1.83 12.55 -15.09
N GLY A 16 -2.69 13.18 -14.28
CA GLY A 16 -2.36 13.60 -12.92
C GLY A 16 -1.98 12.43 -12.01
N LEU A 17 -2.72 11.33 -12.06
CA LEU A 17 -2.43 10.10 -11.32
C LEU A 17 -1.10 9.48 -11.76
N VAL A 18 -0.87 9.36 -13.07
CA VAL A 18 0.40 8.85 -13.60
C VAL A 18 1.57 9.72 -13.17
N GLN A 19 1.41 11.05 -13.19
CA GLN A 19 2.47 11.98 -12.79
C GLN A 19 2.73 11.92 -11.28
N PHE A 20 1.70 11.76 -10.44
CA PHE A 20 1.84 11.54 -9.00
C PHE A 20 2.54 10.21 -8.70
N LEU A 21 2.17 9.14 -9.40
CA LEU A 21 2.78 7.82 -9.24
C LEU A 21 4.19 7.69 -9.86
N SER A 22 4.64 8.71 -10.59
CA SER A 22 5.98 8.75 -11.22
C SER A 22 6.98 9.57 -10.41
N ARG A 23 6.52 10.40 -9.47
CA ARG A 23 7.40 11.19 -8.60
C ARG A 23 7.92 10.34 -7.45
N ARG A 24 9.08 10.75 -6.94
CA ARG A 24 9.64 10.25 -5.70
C ARG A 24 9.29 11.20 -4.56
N TYR A 25 9.03 10.64 -3.39
CA TYR A 25 8.62 11.39 -2.21
C TYR A 25 9.59 11.16 -1.05
N ASP A 26 9.81 12.20 -0.25
CA ASP A 26 10.49 12.08 1.04
C ASP A 26 9.60 11.32 2.04
N VAL A 27 8.28 11.48 1.93
CA VAL A 27 7.30 10.79 2.78
C VAL A 27 6.07 10.39 1.97
N ALA A 28 5.63 9.14 2.12
CA ALA A 28 4.34 8.66 1.63
C ALA A 28 3.44 8.28 2.80
N VAL A 29 2.19 8.76 2.81
CA VAL A 29 1.20 8.41 3.85
C VAL A 29 -0.05 7.84 3.16
N MET A 30 -0.60 6.73 3.67
CA MET A 30 -1.81 6.14 3.10
C MET A 30 -2.72 5.42 4.11
N ASN A 31 -4.00 5.37 3.74
CA ASN A 31 -4.94 4.33 4.16
C ASN A 31 -5.19 3.45 2.91
N PRO A 32 -4.43 2.36 2.72
CA PRO A 32 -4.50 1.54 1.53
C PRO A 32 -5.86 0.83 1.45
N PRO A 33 -6.31 0.48 0.23
CA PRO A 33 -7.57 -0.26 0.06
C PRO A 33 -7.50 -1.64 0.73
N TYR A 34 -8.67 -2.18 1.08
CA TYR A 34 -8.84 -3.50 1.70
C TYR A 34 -9.59 -4.46 0.77
N GLY A 35 -9.52 -5.76 1.07
CA GLY A 35 -10.24 -6.81 0.35
C GLY A 35 -9.39 -7.55 -0.69
N SER A 36 -10.04 -8.01 -1.76
CA SER A 36 -9.41 -8.85 -2.78
C SER A 36 -9.16 -8.08 -4.08
N PHE A 37 -8.06 -8.42 -4.76
CA PHE A 37 -7.82 -7.95 -6.12
C PHE A 37 -8.92 -8.41 -7.08
N VAL A 38 -9.28 -7.53 -8.02
CA VAL A 38 -10.11 -7.89 -9.17
C VAL A 38 -9.40 -8.98 -9.98
N PRO A 39 -10.08 -10.07 -10.39
CA PRO A 39 -9.42 -11.20 -11.07
C PRO A 39 -8.55 -10.82 -12.26
N LYS A 40 -8.98 -9.81 -13.03
CA LYS A 40 -8.29 -9.31 -14.23
C LYS A 40 -6.89 -8.76 -13.97
N VAL A 41 -6.58 -8.31 -12.76
CA VAL A 41 -5.27 -7.71 -12.43
C VAL A 41 -4.34 -8.67 -11.69
N LYS A 42 -4.81 -9.88 -11.33
CA LYS A 42 -4.05 -10.78 -10.46
C LYS A 42 -2.72 -11.20 -11.05
N ASP A 43 -2.67 -11.52 -12.35
CA ASP A 43 -1.42 -11.95 -13.00
C ASP A 43 -0.40 -10.83 -13.06
N PHE A 44 -0.86 -9.60 -13.34
CA PHE A 44 -0.02 -8.40 -13.32
C PHE A 44 0.55 -8.15 -11.91
N ILE A 45 -0.30 -8.18 -10.88
CA ILE A 45 0.13 -7.97 -9.49
C ILE A 45 1.09 -9.06 -9.04
N LYS A 46 0.85 -10.32 -9.41
CA LYS A 46 1.75 -11.43 -9.10
C LYS A 46 3.12 -11.28 -9.76
N ALA A 47 3.18 -10.76 -10.98
CA ALA A 47 4.43 -10.49 -11.67
C ALA A 47 5.18 -9.28 -11.08
N ALA A 48 4.46 -8.20 -10.75
CA ALA A 48 5.06 -6.95 -10.27
C ALA A 48 5.40 -6.97 -8.77
N TYR A 49 4.65 -7.69 -7.95
CA TYR A 49 4.76 -7.72 -6.49
C TYR A 49 4.73 -9.15 -5.94
N PRO A 50 5.72 -9.99 -6.27
CA PRO A 50 5.71 -11.43 -5.96
C PRO A 50 5.72 -11.76 -4.46
N LEU A 51 6.08 -10.79 -3.60
CA LEU A 51 6.10 -10.95 -2.15
C LEU A 51 4.77 -10.62 -1.46
N THR A 52 3.92 -9.82 -2.11
CA THR A 52 2.73 -9.23 -1.49
C THR A 52 1.44 -9.44 -2.28
N TYR A 53 1.48 -10.06 -3.47
CA TYR A 53 0.34 -10.20 -4.39
C TYR A 53 -0.93 -10.87 -3.84
N ASN A 54 -0.84 -11.54 -2.69
CA ASN A 54 -2.01 -12.18 -2.06
C ASN A 54 -2.89 -11.17 -1.32
N ASP A 55 -2.34 -10.03 -0.89
CA ASP A 55 -2.98 -9.13 0.05
C ASP A 55 -2.89 -7.69 -0.47
N ILE A 56 -4.04 -7.09 -0.79
CA ILE A 56 -4.09 -5.81 -1.50
C ILE A 56 -3.38 -4.68 -0.74
N TYR A 57 -3.61 -4.55 0.57
CA TYR A 57 -2.96 -3.50 1.34
C TYR A 57 -1.44 -3.70 1.40
N ALA A 58 -0.96 -4.96 1.46
CA ALA A 58 0.47 -5.25 1.49
C ALA A 58 1.14 -4.85 0.17
N THR A 59 0.48 -5.09 -0.97
CA THR A 59 0.97 -4.62 -2.28
C THR A 59 1.01 -3.10 -2.38
N PHE A 60 0.03 -2.39 -1.81
CA PHE A 60 0.06 -0.92 -1.77
C PHE A 60 1.20 -0.40 -0.90
N VAL A 61 1.45 -1.02 0.25
CA VAL A 61 2.59 -0.68 1.12
C VAL A 61 3.92 -0.93 0.42
N ASP A 62 4.08 -2.09 -0.25
CA ASP A 62 5.27 -2.41 -1.06
C ASP A 62 5.48 -1.37 -2.17
N ARG A 63 4.41 -1.02 -2.91
CA ARG A 63 4.48 0.04 -3.92
C ARG A 63 4.88 1.39 -3.31
N ALA A 64 4.36 1.75 -2.15
CA ALA A 64 4.72 3.00 -1.50
C ALA A 64 6.19 3.07 -1.11
N CYS A 65 6.75 1.96 -0.59
CA CYS A 65 8.19 1.85 -0.35
C CYS A 65 8.97 2.12 -1.62
N GLN A 66 8.55 1.53 -2.75
CA GLN A 66 9.18 1.76 -4.04
C GLN A 66 9.04 3.19 -4.57
N LEU A 67 8.02 3.95 -4.17
CA LEU A 67 7.81 5.35 -4.58
C LEU A 67 8.53 6.36 -3.68
N THR A 68 9.02 5.92 -2.53
CA THR A 68 9.70 6.76 -1.55
C THR A 68 11.20 6.73 -1.79
N GLU A 69 11.88 7.86 -1.56
CA GLU A 69 13.35 7.93 -1.63
C GLU A 69 14.01 7.02 -0.59
N SER A 70 15.29 6.66 -0.81
CA SER A 70 16.04 5.76 0.09
C SER A 70 16.09 6.24 1.54
N GLU A 71 16.12 7.56 1.73
CA GLU A 71 16.10 8.17 3.07
C GLU A 71 14.71 8.56 3.55
N GLY A 72 13.68 8.36 2.74
CA GLY A 72 12.31 8.73 3.08
C GLY A 72 11.60 7.72 3.99
N TYR A 73 10.31 7.98 4.24
CA TYR A 73 9.47 7.16 5.12
C TYR A 73 8.09 6.86 4.53
N VAL A 74 7.56 5.69 4.86
CA VAL A 74 6.18 5.30 4.52
C VAL A 74 5.36 5.16 5.79
N GLY A 75 4.31 5.95 5.93
CA GLY A 75 3.27 5.79 6.94
C GLY A 75 2.05 5.08 6.36
N ALA A 76 1.57 4.03 7.01
CA ALA A 76 0.37 3.34 6.56
C ALA A 76 -0.54 2.96 7.74
N LEU A 77 -1.85 3.17 7.56
CA LEU A 77 -2.88 2.62 8.42
C LEU A 77 -3.33 1.29 7.81
N VAL A 78 -3.10 0.16 8.48
CA VAL A 78 -3.34 -1.18 7.91
C VAL A 78 -4.06 -2.09 8.89
N SER A 79 -4.55 -3.23 8.42
CA SER A 79 -5.00 -4.30 9.31
C SER A 79 -3.79 -4.90 10.07
N SER A 80 -3.90 -5.16 11.37
CA SER A 80 -2.84 -5.81 12.16
C SER A 80 -2.67 -7.32 11.86
N THR A 81 -3.45 -7.87 10.94
CA THR A 81 -3.41 -9.28 10.53
C THR A 81 -2.04 -9.73 10.02
N PHE A 82 -1.23 -8.82 9.46
CA PHE A 82 0.13 -9.14 8.99
C PHE A 82 1.05 -9.65 10.10
N VAL A 83 0.75 -9.40 11.37
CA VAL A 83 1.57 -9.86 12.50
C VAL A 83 1.50 -11.39 12.63
N ASN A 84 0.31 -11.98 12.48
CA ASN A 84 0.06 -13.38 12.85
C ASN A 84 -0.18 -14.31 11.67
N LEU A 85 -0.70 -13.80 10.55
CA LEU A 85 -1.08 -14.65 9.42
C LEU A 85 0.14 -15.18 8.65
N LYS A 86 0.09 -16.47 8.27
CA LYS A 86 1.16 -17.14 7.52
C LYS A 86 1.35 -16.57 6.12
N SER A 87 0.28 -16.12 5.46
CA SER A 87 0.35 -15.49 4.12
C SER A 87 1.27 -14.27 4.10
N PHE A 88 1.36 -13.56 5.24
CA PHE A 88 2.18 -12.36 5.41
C PHE A 88 3.63 -12.65 5.84
N GLN A 89 4.06 -13.91 5.92
CA GLN A 89 5.42 -14.24 6.34
C GLN A 89 6.48 -13.56 5.45
N LYS A 90 6.29 -13.57 4.13
CA LYS A 90 7.22 -12.92 3.19
C LYS A 90 7.22 -11.40 3.34
N LEU A 91 6.06 -10.78 3.57
CA LEU A 91 6.00 -9.35 3.91
C LEU A 91 6.86 -9.07 5.15
N ARG A 92 6.71 -9.87 6.22
CA ARG A 92 7.50 -9.69 7.44
C ARG A 92 8.99 -9.88 7.22
N THR A 93 9.42 -10.99 6.62
CA THR A 93 10.85 -11.35 6.55
C THR A 93 11.60 -10.60 5.46
N GLU A 94 11.01 -10.44 4.28
CA GLU A 94 11.72 -9.88 3.13
C GLU A 94 11.57 -8.35 3.04
N ILE A 95 10.44 -7.82 3.48
CA ILE A 95 10.17 -6.38 3.40
C ILE A 95 10.42 -5.72 4.75
N LEU A 96 9.60 -6.03 5.76
CA LEU A 96 9.59 -5.31 7.04
C LEU A 96 10.84 -5.51 7.89
N LEU A 97 11.61 -6.59 7.69
CA LEU A 97 12.84 -6.86 8.43
C LEU A 97 14.11 -6.61 7.61
N LYS A 98 14.01 -6.52 6.28
CA LYS A 98 15.17 -6.53 5.40
C LYS A 98 15.18 -5.33 4.45
N SER A 99 14.29 -5.26 3.46
CA SER A 99 14.38 -4.19 2.45
C SER A 99 13.89 -2.83 2.93
N ASN A 100 12.80 -2.82 3.71
CA ASN A 100 12.14 -1.61 4.19
C ASN A 100 11.80 -1.77 5.67
N PRO A 101 12.81 -1.65 6.56
CA PRO A 101 12.64 -1.93 7.97
C PRO A 101 11.47 -1.18 8.61
N LEU A 102 10.68 -1.90 9.40
CA LEU A 102 9.64 -1.34 10.27
C LEU A 102 10.30 -0.51 11.38
N ILE A 103 10.03 0.79 11.38
CA ILE A 103 10.57 1.75 12.34
C ILE A 103 9.66 1.85 13.57
N MET A 104 8.35 1.87 13.34
CA MET A 104 7.35 2.01 14.39
C MET A 104 6.08 1.25 14.01
N MET A 105 5.44 0.63 14.99
CA MET A 105 4.08 0.12 14.90
C MET A 105 3.31 0.57 16.14
N LEU A 106 2.13 1.13 15.92
CA LEU A 106 1.15 1.44 16.94
C LEU A 106 -0.07 0.55 16.73
N ASP A 107 -0.40 -0.25 17.74
CA ASP A 107 -1.65 -1.00 17.78
C ASP A 107 -2.80 -0.06 18.13
N LEU A 108 -3.80 0.03 17.26
CA LEU A 108 -4.93 0.94 17.39
C LEU A 108 -6.21 0.21 17.83
N GLY A 109 -6.22 -1.13 17.85
CA GLY A 109 -7.41 -1.91 18.17
C GLY A 109 -8.48 -1.89 17.08
N PHE A 110 -9.73 -2.15 17.47
CA PHE A 110 -10.88 -2.29 16.56
C PHE A 110 -11.58 -0.95 16.28
N GLY A 111 -12.38 -0.89 15.21
CA GLY A 111 -13.26 0.25 14.93
C GLY A 111 -12.57 1.46 14.27
N ILE A 112 -11.34 1.30 13.80
CA ILE A 112 -10.55 2.37 13.16
C ILE A 112 -10.64 2.33 11.63
N LEU A 113 -10.79 1.14 11.05
CA LEU A 113 -10.90 0.94 9.61
C LEU A 113 -12.36 0.77 9.19
N ASP A 114 -12.68 1.16 7.95
CA ASP A 114 -14.04 1.18 7.41
C ASP A 114 -14.74 -0.20 7.50
N ASP A 115 -13.97 -1.30 7.40
CA ASP A 115 -14.40 -2.67 7.70
C ASP A 115 -14.05 -3.04 9.16
N ALA A 116 -14.80 -2.49 10.12
CA ALA A 116 -14.58 -2.53 11.58
C ALA A 116 -14.47 -3.92 12.25
N THR A 117 -14.38 -5.01 11.48
CA THR A 117 -14.20 -6.39 11.97
C THR A 117 -12.75 -6.77 12.24
N VAL A 118 -11.79 -5.97 11.76
CA VAL A 118 -10.35 -6.24 11.94
C VAL A 118 -9.70 -5.19 12.84
N GLN A 119 -8.70 -5.63 13.62
CA GLN A 119 -7.81 -4.71 14.34
C GLN A 119 -6.94 -3.94 13.35
N ALA A 120 -6.70 -2.67 13.67
CA ALA A 120 -5.90 -1.75 12.89
C ALA A 120 -4.54 -1.50 13.56
N ALA A 121 -3.54 -1.21 12.74
CA ALA A 121 -2.24 -0.73 13.17
C ALA A 121 -1.81 0.45 12.31
N ALA A 122 -1.18 1.44 12.93
CA ALA A 122 -0.40 2.44 12.20
C ALA A 122 1.05 2.00 12.16
N ILE A 123 1.64 1.95 10.97
CA ILE A 123 3.04 1.55 10.78
C ILE A 123 3.84 2.66 10.11
N VAL A 124 5.12 2.75 10.46
CA VAL A 124 6.12 3.57 9.80
C VAL A 124 7.25 2.68 9.31
N LEU A 125 7.55 2.71 8.02
CA LEU A 125 8.62 1.96 7.37
C LEU A 125 9.69 2.91 6.80
N LYS A 126 10.92 2.43 6.68
CA LYS A 126 11.92 3.12 5.86
C LYS A 126 11.56 3.00 4.37
N GLY A 127 11.63 4.10 3.65
CA GLY A 127 11.45 4.17 2.21
C GLY A 127 12.62 3.56 1.43
N GLY A 128 12.56 3.65 0.10
CA GLY A 128 13.59 3.12 -0.79
C GLY A 128 13.21 1.81 -1.45
N ARG A 129 13.86 1.52 -2.58
CA ARG A 129 13.74 0.21 -3.22
C ARG A 129 14.56 -0.82 -2.45
N PRO A 130 14.07 -2.08 -2.33
CA PRO A 130 14.90 -3.25 -2.06
C PRO A 130 16.07 -3.36 -3.03
#